data_AF-A0A2V4BZN9-F1
#
_entry.id   AF-A0A2V4BZN9-F1
#
_cell.length_a   1.000
_cell.length_b   1.000
_cell.length_c   1.000
_cell.angle_alpha   90.00
_cell.angle_beta   90.00
_cell.angle_gamma   90.00
#
_symmetry.space_group_name_H-M   'P 1'
#
loop_
_entity.id
_entity.type
_entity.pdbx_description
1 polymer ?
#
loop_
_entity_poly.entity_id
_entity_poly.type
_entity_poly.pdbx_seq_one_letter_code
_entity_poly.pdbx_strand_id
1 'polypeptide(L)' 'MEYVFIAVIIIAIMLFGLAVGWFLAKISDKDDSTTETIKTLQELYCFECEIEMPVKEKNGRYYCTNCKLYHDNEYI' A
#
# COMPACT_ATOMS: atom_id res chain seq x y z
N MET A 1 -42.30 19.86 15.61
CA MET A 1 -41.08 20.58 15.16
C MET A 1 -39.80 19.86 15.53
N GLU A 2 -39.71 19.21 16.70
CA GLU A 2 -38.50 18.52 17.17
C GLU A 2 -38.04 17.36 16.27
N TYR A 3 -38.95 16.53 15.77
CA TYR A 3 -38.61 15.43 14.85
C TYR A 3 -38.03 15.90 13.51
N VAL A 4 -38.44 17.07 13.03
CA VAL A 4 -37.92 17.66 11.79
C VAL A 4 -36.48 18.10 12.00
N PHE A 5 -36.18 18.69 13.16
CA PHE A 5 -34.82 19.10 13.51
C PHE A 5 -33.87 17.89 13.63
N ILE A 6 -34.33 16.80 14.26
CA ILE A 6 -33.57 15.54 14.36
C ILE A 6 -33.32 14.95 12.97
N ALA A 7 -34.34 14.92 12.10
CA ALA A 7 -34.21 14.40 10.74
C ALA A 7 -33.17 15.18 9.92
N VAL A 8 -33.13 16.51 10.04
CA VAL A 8 -32.15 17.37 9.34
C VAL A 8 -30.72 17.07 9.81
N ILE A 9 -30.50 16.86 11.11
CA ILE A 9 -29.18 16.52 11.65
C ILE A 9 -28.70 15.17 11.11
N ILE A 10 -29.55 14.16 11.10
CA ILE A 10 -29.20 12.82 10.59
C ILE A 10 -28.80 12.90 9.11
N ILE A 11 -29.57 13.62 8.31
CA ILE A 11 -29.27 13.82 6.88
C ILE A 11 -27.93 14.54 6.71
N ALA A 12 -27.66 15.59 7.50
CA ALA A 12 -26.40 16.31 7.44
C ALA A 12 -25.20 15.42 7.78
N ILE A 13 -25.30 14.55 8.80
CA ILE A 13 -24.25 13.60 9.17
C ILE A 13 -24.02 12.57 8.07
N MET A 14 -25.08 12.03 7.46
CA MET A 14 -24.97 11.09 6.34
C MET A 14 -24.26 11.71 5.14
N LEU A 15 -24.64 12.93 4.76
CA LEU A 15 -24.02 13.65 3.66
C LEU A 15 -22.55 13.96 3.94
N PHE A 16 -22.22 14.33 5.19
CA PHE A 16 -20.84 14.58 5.60
C PHE A 16 -19.99 13.30 5.54
N GLY A 17 -20.50 12.18 6.03
CA GLY A 17 -19.83 10.88 5.96
C GLY A 17 -19.57 10.44 4.52
N LEU A 18 -20.54 10.62 3.62
CA LEU A 18 -20.38 10.34 2.20
C LEU A 18 -19.33 11.24 1.54
N ALA A 19 -19.32 12.54 1.86
CA ALA A 19 -18.35 13.49 1.31
C ALA A 19 -16.91 13.14 1.76
N VAL A 20 -16.71 12.81 3.03
CA VAL A 20 -15.40 12.38 3.57
C VAL A 20 -14.96 11.07 2.95
N GLY A 21 -15.86 10.08 2.86
CA GLY A 21 -15.56 8.80 2.21
C GLY A 21 -15.15 8.96 0.75
N TRP A 22 -15.86 9.79 -0.01
CA TRP A 22 -15.52 10.09 -1.40
C TRP A 22 -14.19 10.84 -1.53
N PHE A 23 -13.91 11.78 -0.63
CA PHE A 23 -12.64 12.50 -0.59
C PHE A 23 -11.45 11.58 -0.29
N LEU A 24 -11.59 10.67 0.69
CA LEU A 24 -10.57 9.67 1.01
C LEU A 24 -10.36 8.67 -0.14
N ALA A 25 -11.44 8.18 -0.77
CA ALA A 25 -11.34 7.31 -1.93
C ALA A 25 -10.58 7.98 -3.09
N LYS A 26 -10.85 9.27 -3.35
CA LYS A 26 -10.15 10.04 -4.38
C LYS A 26 -8.66 10.28 -4.08
N ILE A 27 -8.29 10.35 -2.80
CA ILE A 27 -6.88 10.39 -2.39
C ILE A 27 -6.25 9.01 -2.55
N SER A 28 -6.97 7.95 -2.16
CA SER A 28 -6.51 6.55 -2.28
C SER A 28 -6.23 6.15 -3.74
N ASP A 29 -7.08 6.55 -4.69
CA ASP A 29 -6.87 6.28 -6.13
C ASP A 29 -5.65 7.01 -6.70
N LYS A 30 -5.16 8.07 -6.04
CA LYS A 30 -3.91 8.74 -6.42
C LYS A 30 -2.66 8.05 -5.87
N ASP A 31 -2.82 7.06 -4.99
CA ASP A 31 -1.75 6.32 -4.32
C ASP A 31 -1.83 4.81 -4.62
N ASP A 32 -2.39 4.46 -5.79
CA ASP A 32 -2.46 3.07 -6.30
C ASP A 32 -1.09 2.58 -6.84
N SER A 33 -0.03 2.92 -6.11
CA SER A 33 1.29 2.29 -6.17
C SER A 33 1.93 2.15 -4.78
N THR A 34 1.17 2.33 -3.68
CA THR A 34 1.76 2.41 -2.33
C THR A 34 1.05 1.57 -1.26
N THR A 35 -0.08 0.92 -1.57
CA THR A 35 -0.81 0.09 -0.57
C THR A 35 -0.55 -1.42 -0.72
N GLU A 36 0.23 -1.85 -1.72
CA GLU A 36 0.94 -3.14 -1.71
C GLU A 36 2.40 -3.02 -1.24
N THR A 37 2.92 -1.80 -1.04
CA THR A 37 4.34 -1.56 -0.69
C THR A 37 4.65 -1.76 0.79
N ILE A 38 3.63 -1.84 1.66
CA ILE A 38 3.81 -1.98 3.12
C ILE A 38 3.71 -3.44 3.60
N LYS A 39 3.27 -4.39 2.75
CA LYS A 39 3.09 -5.79 3.19
C LYS A 39 4.31 -6.68 3.02
N THR A 40 5.32 -6.28 2.27
CA THR A 40 6.47 -7.15 2.03
C THR A 40 7.70 -6.32 1.69
N LEU A 41 8.33 -5.74 2.72
CA LEU A 41 9.79 -5.71 2.71
C LEU A 41 10.22 -7.19 2.87
N GLN A 42 9.98 -8.01 1.84
CA GLN A 42 10.32 -9.43 1.85
C GLN A 42 11.84 -9.47 1.87
N GLU A 43 12.42 -9.69 3.03
CA GLU A 43 13.88 -9.84 3.16
C GLU A 43 14.29 -10.98 2.24
N LEU A 44 14.95 -10.64 1.14
CA LEU A 44 15.39 -11.63 0.19
C LEU A 44 16.72 -12.17 0.68
N TYR A 45 16.79 -13.49 0.83
CA TYR A 45 18.04 -14.15 1.19
C TYR A 45 18.85 -14.45 -0.08
N CYS A 46 20.09 -14.00 -0.11
CA CYS A 46 21.03 -14.40 -1.16
C CYS A 46 21.75 -15.69 -0.71
N PHE A 47 21.38 -16.83 -1.29
CA PHE A 47 21.99 -18.13 -0.95
C PHE A 47 23.48 -18.22 -1.27
N GLU A 48 23.97 -17.47 -2.27
CA GLU A 48 25.39 -17.45 -2.61
C GLU A 48 26.23 -16.66 -1.59
N CYS A 49 25.66 -15.61 -1.02
CA CYS A 49 26.34 -14.75 -0.06
C CYS A 49 26.02 -15.09 1.39
N GLU A 50 25.04 -15.96 1.63
CA GLU A 50 24.49 -16.29 2.94
C GLU A 50 24.05 -15.07 3.77
N ILE A 51 23.46 -14.07 3.11
CA ILE A 51 23.00 -12.83 3.75
C ILE A 51 21.56 -12.49 3.36
N GLU A 52 20.86 -11.92 4.33
CA GLU A 52 19.60 -11.22 4.12
C GLU A 52 19.90 -9.84 3.51
N MET A 53 19.18 -9.49 2.45
CA MET A 53 19.34 -8.20 1.78
C MET A 53 17.99 -7.51 1.57
N PRO A 54 17.91 -6.20 1.82
CA PRO A 54 16.71 -5.43 1.48
C PRO A 54 16.55 -5.42 -0.05
N VAL A 55 15.34 -5.69 -0.52
CA VAL A 55 15.02 -5.77 -1.95
C VAL A 55 15.37 -4.46 -2.64
N LYS A 56 16.43 -4.48 -3.44
CA LYS A 56 16.75 -3.40 -4.37
C LYS A 56 16.32 -3.87 -5.76
N GLU A 57 15.05 -3.67 -6.07
CA GLU A 57 14.51 -3.99 -7.38
C GLU A 57 15.20 -3.12 -8.44
N LYS A 58 15.75 -3.76 -9.48
CA LYS A 58 16.36 -3.06 -10.62
C LYS A 58 15.86 -3.71 -11.90
N ASN A 59 15.02 -2.97 -12.64
CA ASN A 59 14.40 -3.45 -13.89
C ASN A 59 13.54 -4.71 -13.71
N GLY A 60 12.79 -4.83 -12.61
CA GLY A 60 11.91 -5.99 -12.36
C GLY A 60 12.63 -7.26 -11.93
N ARG A 61 13.92 -7.18 -11.57
CA ARG A 61 14.73 -8.30 -11.06
C ARG A 61 15.36 -7.95 -9.72
N TYR A 62 15.54 -8.95 -8.85
CA TYR A 62 16.23 -8.76 -7.59
C TYR A 62 17.74 -8.77 -7.84
N TYR A 63 18.44 -7.76 -7.33
CA TYR A 63 19.87 -7.61 -7.55
C TYR A 63 20.62 -7.61 -6.22
N CYS A 64 21.51 -8.58 -6.03
CA CYS A 64 22.38 -8.61 -4.86
C CYS A 64 23.55 -7.63 -5.04
N THR A 65 23.67 -6.67 -4.12
CA THR A 65 24.75 -5.68 -4.14
C THR A 65 26.10 -6.26 -3.71
N ASN A 66 26.10 -7.41 -3.02
CA ASN A 66 27.31 -8.08 -2.56
C ASN A 66 27.96 -8.90 -3.69
N CYS A 67 27.27 -9.89 -4.25
CA CYS A 67 27.81 -10.67 -5.38
C CYS A 67 27.66 -9.99 -6.75
N LYS A 68 26.88 -8.89 -6.84
CA LYS A 68 26.61 -8.15 -8.09
C LYS A 68 25.88 -8.97 -9.15
N LEU A 69 25.12 -9.98 -8.72
CA LEU A 69 24.33 -10.86 -9.58
C LEU A 69 22.83 -10.56 -9.45
N TYR A 70 22.09 -10.93 -10.48
CA TYR A 70 20.64 -10.89 -10.47
C TYR A 70 20.11 -12.25 -10.02
N HIS A 71 19.25 -12.24 -9.02
CA HIS A 71 18.50 -13.40 -8.57
C HIS A 71 17.05 -13.17 -9.00
N ASP A 72 16.55 -14.04 -9.87
CA ASP A 72 15.12 -14.05 -10.15
C ASP A 72 14.47 -14.83 -8.99
N ASN A 73 13.43 -14.26 -8.36
CA ASN A 73 12.67 -14.93 -7.30
C ASN A 73 11.94 -16.15 -7.86
N GLU A 74 12.68 -17.22 -8.09
CA GLU A 74 12.13 -18.56 -8.16
C GLU A 74 12.27 -19.13 -6.76
N TYR A 75 11.13 -19.50 -6.18
CA TYR A 75 10.89 -20.12 -4.86
C TYR A 75 10.29 -19.21 -3.77
N ILE A 76 8.95 -19.17 -3.82
CA ILE A 76 7.96 -19.20 -2.70
C ILE A 76 7.95 -17.99 -1.77
#